data_AF-A0A357VSK5-F1
#
_entry.id   AF-A0A357VSK5-F1
#
_cell.length_a   1.000
_cell.length_b   1.000
_cell.length_c   1.000
_cell.angle_alpha   90.00
_cell.angle_beta   90.00
_cell.angle_gamma   90.00
#
_symmetry.space_group_name_H-M   'P 1'
#
loop_
_entity.id
_entity.type
_entity.pdbx_description
1 polymer ?
#
loop_
_entity_poly.entity_id
_entity_poly.type
_entity_poly.pdbx_seq_one_letter_code
_entity_poly.pdbx_strand_id
1 'polypeptide(L)'
;KKKDIDKKFEINLEKFKNLPKERQISELFTSYLVHYYKEEIDLKKIIKEIEDDSLIEERCDYYTKELINSIFERNQRIDFNSLLTNVQEPKIYTNKNITFNEHSFYLGRKDVVKKFVKDLNKKNLKEFIENYVSLDTRQKKTVEKFIMNYGRYYDLKDIPKEITPKVPKEINPFVKKYTLKRKSSAVSFYVFEGEERADFLRLPIAHV
;
A
#
# COMPACT_ATOMS: atom_id res chain seq x y z
N LYS A 1 -16.62 16.34 -11.03
CA LYS A 1 -16.80 15.20 -10.08
C LYS A 1 -16.45 13.89 -10.76
N LYS A 2 -17.33 13.20 -11.50
CA LYS A 2 -16.91 12.08 -12.38
C LYS A 2 -16.10 12.56 -13.60
N LYS A 3 -16.57 13.62 -14.29
CA LYS A 3 -15.85 14.28 -15.39
C LYS A 3 -14.45 14.79 -15.05
N ASP A 4 -14.14 15.03 -13.78
CA ASP A 4 -12.79 15.47 -13.36
C ASP A 4 -11.86 14.27 -13.15
N ILE A 5 -12.39 13.16 -12.63
CA ILE A 5 -11.68 11.88 -12.53
C ILE A 5 -11.38 11.33 -13.92
N ASP A 6 -12.38 11.29 -14.81
CA ASP A 6 -12.21 10.81 -16.20
C ASP A 6 -11.17 11.66 -16.95
N LYS A 7 -11.24 13.00 -16.86
CA LYS A 7 -10.26 13.90 -17.50
C LYS A 7 -8.84 13.73 -16.96
N LYS A 8 -8.68 13.56 -15.63
CA LYS A 8 -7.37 13.27 -15.03
C LYS A 8 -6.87 11.88 -15.44
N PHE A 9 -7.80 10.94 -15.52
CA PHE A 9 -7.52 9.54 -15.83
C PHE A 9 -6.98 9.38 -17.25
N GLU A 10 -7.58 10.02 -18.25
CA GLU A 10 -7.07 9.99 -19.64
C GLU A 10 -5.55 10.32 -19.70
N ILE A 11 -5.15 11.42 -19.06
CA ILE A 11 -3.76 11.86 -19.02
C ILE A 11 -2.88 10.92 -18.18
N ASN A 12 -3.38 10.46 -17.05
CA ASN A 12 -2.62 9.64 -16.11
C ASN A 12 -2.49 8.18 -16.56
N LEU A 13 -3.46 7.65 -17.31
CA LEU A 13 -3.39 6.32 -17.92
C LEU A 13 -2.24 6.26 -18.91
N GLU A 14 -2.09 7.27 -19.77
CA GLU A 14 -0.96 7.34 -20.70
C GLU A 14 0.38 7.45 -19.96
N LYS A 15 0.46 8.28 -18.91
CA LYS A 15 1.66 8.32 -18.05
C LYS A 15 1.95 6.97 -17.40
N PHE A 16 0.92 6.26 -16.97
CA PHE A 16 1.02 4.96 -16.32
C PHE A 16 1.52 3.89 -17.28
N LYS A 17 0.96 3.80 -18.48
CA LYS A 17 1.39 2.88 -19.54
C LYS A 17 2.85 3.08 -19.96
N ASN A 18 3.34 4.33 -19.90
CA ASN A 18 4.73 4.66 -20.17
C ASN A 18 5.72 4.26 -19.06
N LEU A 19 5.24 3.80 -17.89
CA LEU A 19 6.12 3.25 -16.85
C LEU A 19 6.54 1.83 -17.23
N PRO A 20 7.75 1.37 -16.83
CA PRO A 20 8.09 -0.05 -16.90
C PRO A 20 7.04 -0.92 -16.19
N LYS A 21 6.71 -2.09 -16.74
CA LYS A 21 5.65 -2.98 -16.21
C LYS A 21 5.80 -3.23 -14.70
N GLU A 22 7.02 -3.38 -14.21
CA GLU A 22 7.25 -3.62 -12.79
C GLU A 22 6.92 -2.40 -11.95
N ARG A 23 7.20 -1.20 -12.47
CA ARG A 23 6.84 0.05 -11.81
C ARG A 23 5.32 0.26 -11.83
N GLN A 24 4.65 -0.08 -12.94
CA GLN A 24 3.18 -0.09 -13.02
C GLN A 24 2.58 -0.94 -11.90
N ILE A 25 3.02 -2.20 -11.77
CA ILE A 25 2.54 -3.12 -10.73
C ILE A 25 2.83 -2.58 -9.32
N SER A 26 4.05 -2.08 -9.07
CA SER A 26 4.43 -1.57 -7.74
C SER A 26 3.64 -0.33 -7.31
N GLU A 27 3.41 0.62 -8.22
CA GLU A 27 2.67 1.86 -7.93
C GLU A 27 1.17 1.56 -7.82
N LEU A 28 0.63 0.67 -8.66
CA LEU A 28 -0.75 0.20 -8.56
C LEU A 28 -0.99 -0.50 -7.22
N PHE A 29 -0.13 -1.45 -6.83
CA PHE A 29 -0.29 -2.17 -5.58
C PHE A 29 -0.18 -1.25 -4.36
N THR A 30 0.74 -0.29 -4.40
CA THR A 30 0.84 0.75 -3.37
C THR A 30 -0.45 1.56 -3.26
N SER A 31 -1.00 2.01 -4.39
CA SER A 31 -2.26 2.76 -4.45
C SER A 31 -3.42 1.92 -3.94
N TYR A 32 -3.48 0.64 -4.33
CA TYR A 32 -4.49 -0.32 -3.91
C TYR A 32 -4.51 -0.51 -2.38
N LEU A 33 -3.35 -0.71 -1.75
CA LEU A 33 -3.26 -0.95 -0.31
C LEU A 33 -3.81 0.21 0.55
N VAL A 34 -3.80 1.43 0.01
CA VAL A 34 -4.31 2.63 0.70
C VAL A 34 -5.67 3.09 0.22
N HIS A 35 -6.24 2.44 -0.79
CA HIS A 35 -7.54 2.80 -1.35
C HIS A 35 -8.69 2.40 -0.43
N TYR A 36 -9.64 3.32 -0.21
CA TYR A 36 -10.74 3.12 0.74
C TYR A 36 -11.67 1.97 0.33
N TYR A 37 -11.97 1.86 -0.97
CA TYR A 37 -12.86 0.84 -1.54
C TYR A 37 -12.10 -0.30 -2.23
N LYS A 38 -10.90 -0.63 -1.77
CA LYS A 38 -10.07 -1.67 -2.43
C LYS A 38 -10.72 -3.06 -2.49
N GLU A 39 -11.68 -3.34 -1.61
CA GLU A 39 -12.44 -4.61 -1.65
C GLU A 39 -13.38 -4.68 -2.87
N GLU A 40 -13.77 -3.53 -3.42
CA GLU A 40 -14.55 -3.43 -4.66
C GLU A 40 -13.68 -3.58 -5.92
N ILE A 41 -12.36 -3.70 -5.75
CA ILE A 41 -11.39 -3.69 -6.84
C ILE A 41 -10.83 -5.09 -7.05
N ASP A 42 -11.04 -5.62 -8.25
CA ASP A 42 -10.39 -6.85 -8.70
C ASP A 42 -8.93 -6.57 -9.12
N LEU A 43 -8.05 -6.53 -8.11
CA LEU A 43 -6.62 -6.31 -8.31
C LEU A 43 -6.01 -7.37 -9.23
N LYS A 44 -6.47 -8.63 -9.15
CA LYS A 44 -5.94 -9.73 -9.96
C LYS A 44 -6.20 -9.50 -11.43
N LYS A 45 -7.43 -9.10 -11.76
CA LYS A 45 -7.81 -8.75 -13.13
C LYS A 45 -6.98 -7.59 -13.66
N ILE A 46 -6.84 -6.50 -12.91
CA ILE A 46 -6.08 -5.31 -13.37
C ILE A 46 -4.61 -5.66 -13.59
N ILE A 47 -3.98 -6.44 -12.70
CA ILE A 47 -2.60 -6.87 -12.89
C ILE A 47 -2.45 -7.70 -14.17
N LYS A 48 -3.37 -8.62 -14.43
CA LYS A 48 -3.36 -9.40 -15.68
C LYS A 48 -3.49 -8.50 -16.92
N GLU A 49 -4.37 -7.50 -16.87
CA GLU A 49 -4.53 -6.53 -17.97
C GLU A 49 -3.26 -5.69 -18.20
N ILE A 50 -2.50 -5.37 -17.15
CA ILE A 50 -1.18 -4.72 -17.26
C ILE A 50 -0.14 -5.66 -17.86
N GLU A 51 -0.09 -6.92 -17.41
CA GLU A 51 0.86 -7.91 -17.93
C GLU A 51 0.63 -8.18 -19.42
N ASP A 52 -0.65 -8.24 -19.85
CA ASP A 52 -1.09 -8.50 -21.22
C ASP A 52 -1.13 -7.23 -22.12
N ASP A 53 -0.69 -6.06 -21.62
CA ASP A 53 -0.79 -4.76 -22.30
C ASP A 53 -2.20 -4.42 -22.83
N SER A 54 -3.24 -4.93 -22.15
CA SER A 54 -4.65 -4.86 -22.57
C SER A 54 -5.49 -3.89 -21.74
N LEU A 55 -4.87 -3.17 -20.80
CA LEU A 55 -5.50 -2.14 -20.00
C LEU A 55 -5.85 -0.93 -20.88
N ILE A 56 -7.15 -0.73 -21.12
CA ILE A 56 -7.70 0.40 -21.89
C ILE A 56 -8.73 1.15 -21.07
N GLU A 57 -9.00 2.40 -21.43
CA GLU A 57 -9.85 3.28 -20.65
C GLU A 57 -11.27 2.74 -20.48
N GLU A 58 -11.84 2.16 -21.53
CA GLU A 58 -13.22 1.66 -21.56
C GLU A 58 -13.42 0.46 -20.63
N ARG A 59 -12.34 -0.25 -20.28
CA ARG A 59 -12.35 -1.39 -19.34
C ARG A 59 -12.12 -0.98 -17.89
N CYS A 60 -11.64 0.25 -17.66
CA CYS A 60 -11.36 0.74 -16.32
C CYS A 60 -12.65 1.24 -15.66
N ASP A 61 -13.08 0.52 -14.63
CA ASP A 61 -14.15 0.98 -13.77
C ASP A 61 -13.75 2.24 -12.98
N TYR A 62 -14.72 2.82 -12.29
CA TYR A 62 -14.52 4.05 -11.55
C TYR A 62 -13.38 3.96 -10.51
N TYR A 63 -13.28 2.83 -9.79
CA TYR A 63 -12.27 2.66 -8.74
C TYR A 63 -10.87 2.43 -9.32
N THR A 64 -10.77 1.72 -10.44
CA THR A 64 -9.53 1.55 -11.20
C THR A 64 -9.00 2.90 -11.68
N LYS A 65 -9.89 3.78 -12.16
CA LYS A 65 -9.52 5.15 -12.54
C LYS A 65 -8.98 5.94 -11.34
N GLU A 66 -9.60 5.81 -10.17
CA GLU A 66 -9.13 6.44 -8.94
C GLU A 66 -7.75 5.91 -8.51
N LEU A 67 -7.51 4.60 -8.58
CA LEU A 67 -6.21 4.02 -8.27
C LEU A 67 -5.09 4.61 -9.13
N ILE A 68 -5.31 4.66 -10.44
CA ILE A 68 -4.31 5.16 -11.40
C ILE A 68 -4.09 6.66 -11.23
N ASN A 69 -5.15 7.43 -11.02
CA ASN A 69 -5.02 8.86 -10.71
C ASN A 69 -4.21 9.09 -9.45
N SER A 70 -4.51 8.34 -8.38
CA SER A 70 -3.85 8.48 -7.11
C SER A 70 -2.35 8.23 -7.20
N ILE A 71 -1.85 7.39 -8.12
CA ILE A 71 -0.40 7.17 -8.32
C ILE A 71 0.34 8.51 -8.53
N PHE A 72 -0.22 9.39 -9.35
CA PHE A 72 0.39 10.66 -9.76
C PHE A 72 0.01 11.85 -8.91
N GLU A 73 -0.92 11.68 -7.96
CA GLU A 73 -1.21 12.70 -6.97
C GLU A 73 0.01 12.91 -6.07
N ARG A 74 0.48 14.16 -6.04
CA ARG A 74 1.60 14.56 -5.20
C ARG A 74 1.12 14.69 -3.77
N ASN A 75 1.88 14.12 -2.84
CA ASN A 75 1.70 14.42 -1.43
C ASN A 75 1.87 15.93 -1.26
N GLN A 76 0.86 16.61 -0.72
CA GLN A 76 1.04 17.99 -0.28
C GLN A 76 2.16 17.99 0.76
N ARG A 77 3.12 18.93 0.64
CA ARG A 77 4.08 19.15 1.74
C ARG A 77 3.27 19.64 2.92
N ILE A 78 3.00 18.73 3.86
CA ILE A 78 2.30 19.04 5.09
C ILE A 78 3.29 19.81 5.96
N ASP A 79 3.05 21.11 6.12
CA ASP A 79 3.69 21.86 7.18
C ASP A 79 3.02 21.49 8.51
N PHE A 80 3.68 20.67 9.31
CA PHE A 80 3.16 20.24 10.61
C PHE A 80 2.93 21.42 11.56
N ASN A 81 3.71 22.50 11.44
CA ASN A 81 3.50 23.70 12.26
C ASN A 81 2.17 24.38 11.88
N SER A 82 1.79 24.34 10.61
CA SER A 82 0.49 24.82 10.13
C SER A 82 -0.70 23.98 10.62
N LEU A 83 -0.52 22.67 10.83
CA LEU A 83 -1.56 21.77 11.36
C LEU A 83 -1.86 21.98 12.83
N LEU A 84 -0.84 22.39 13.60
CA LEU A 84 -0.97 22.66 15.04
C LEU A 84 -1.57 24.03 15.33
N THR A 85 -1.51 24.95 14.37
CA THR A 85 -1.90 26.36 14.53
C THR A 85 -3.16 26.74 13.77
N ASN A 86 -3.51 26.02 12.69
CA ASN A 86 -4.73 26.25 11.92
C ASN A 86 -5.61 25.00 11.95
N VAL A 87 -6.88 25.19 12.30
CA VAL A 87 -7.95 24.25 11.96
C VAL A 87 -8.03 24.23 10.44
N GLN A 88 -7.25 23.36 9.79
CA GLN A 88 -7.29 23.23 8.34
C GLN A 88 -8.71 22.85 7.94
N GLU A 89 -9.37 23.70 7.15
CA GLU A 89 -10.60 23.30 6.48
C GLU A 89 -10.26 22.09 5.61
N PRO A 90 -10.87 20.93 5.91
CA PRO A 90 -10.43 19.72 5.29
C PRO A 90 -10.89 19.75 3.82
N LYS A 91 -9.94 19.59 2.89
CA LYS A 91 -10.25 19.63 1.45
C LYS A 91 -11.16 18.47 1.10
N ILE A 92 -12.37 18.78 0.67
CA ILE A 92 -13.40 17.82 0.32
C ILE A 92 -13.16 17.25 -1.09
N TYR A 93 -12.94 15.94 -1.17
CA TYR A 93 -12.95 15.17 -2.41
C TYR A 93 -14.18 14.26 -2.40
N THR A 94 -14.87 14.18 -3.54
CA THR A 94 -16.12 13.43 -3.63
C THR A 94 -15.92 12.19 -4.47
N ASN A 95 -16.07 11.03 -3.84
CA ASN A 95 -16.26 9.75 -4.53
C ASN A 95 -17.76 9.58 -4.83
N LYS A 96 -18.11 8.75 -5.81
CA LYS A 96 -19.44 8.57 -6.44
C LYS A 96 -20.63 8.58 -5.47
N ASN A 97 -20.46 8.16 -4.21
CA ASN A 97 -21.50 8.19 -3.16
C ASN A 97 -21.07 8.74 -1.78
N ILE A 98 -19.80 9.13 -1.56
CA ILE A 98 -19.33 9.63 -0.24
C ILE A 98 -18.30 10.76 -0.42
N THR A 99 -18.44 11.78 0.42
CA THR A 99 -17.52 12.89 0.59
C THR A 99 -16.38 12.47 1.54
N PHE A 100 -15.14 12.42 1.06
CA PHE A 100 -13.97 12.21 1.90
C PHE A 100 -13.05 13.39 1.78
N ASN A 101 -12.61 13.89 2.92
CA ASN A 101 -11.48 14.78 2.90
C ASN A 101 -10.24 13.95 2.59
N GLU A 102 -9.44 14.35 1.59
CA GLU A 102 -8.13 13.73 1.35
C GLU A 102 -7.24 14.19 2.51
N HIS A 103 -7.46 13.55 3.64
CA HIS A 103 -6.84 13.88 4.90
C HIS A 103 -5.36 13.53 4.78
N SER A 104 -4.49 14.38 5.31
CA SER A 104 -3.03 14.16 5.45
C SER A 104 -2.67 12.75 5.95
N PHE A 105 -3.60 12.11 6.65
CA PHE A 105 -3.56 10.71 7.04
C PHE A 105 -3.39 9.74 5.85
N TYR A 106 -4.19 9.84 4.78
CA TYR A 106 -4.13 8.94 3.64
C TYR A 106 -2.84 9.09 2.84
N LEU A 107 -2.37 10.34 2.68
CA LEU A 107 -1.07 10.62 2.07
C LEU A 107 0.08 9.99 2.89
N GLY A 108 0.04 10.14 4.22
CA GLY A 108 1.00 9.48 5.11
C GLY A 108 0.95 7.95 5.04
N ARG A 109 -0.24 7.35 4.85
CA ARG A 109 -0.37 5.89 4.64
C ARG A 109 0.33 5.46 3.36
N LYS A 110 0.19 6.22 2.26
CA LYS A 110 0.83 5.91 0.98
C LYS A 110 2.35 5.90 1.13
N ASP A 111 2.92 6.87 1.82
CA ASP A 111 4.37 6.92 2.07
C ASP A 111 4.88 5.76 2.92
N VAL A 112 4.11 5.37 3.93
CA VAL A 112 4.40 4.20 4.77
C VAL A 112 4.38 2.92 3.94
N VAL A 113 3.34 2.70 3.13
CA VAL A 113 3.23 1.51 2.27
C VAL A 113 4.35 1.47 1.22
N LYS A 114 4.69 2.61 0.60
CA LYS A 114 5.78 2.72 -0.38
C LYS A 114 7.10 2.17 0.16
N LYS A 115 7.40 2.39 1.44
CA LYS A 115 8.64 1.89 2.06
C LYS A 115 8.70 0.36 2.11
N PHE A 116 7.56 -0.30 2.35
CA PHE A 116 7.48 -1.76 2.30
C PHE A 116 7.61 -2.28 0.87
N VAL A 117 6.81 -1.75 -0.06
CA VAL A 117 6.81 -2.17 -1.47
C VAL A 117 8.18 -1.95 -2.13
N LYS A 118 8.88 -0.87 -1.78
CA LYS A 118 10.23 -0.58 -2.26
C LYS A 118 11.26 -1.64 -1.85
N ASP A 119 11.15 -2.18 -0.65
CA ASP A 119 12.10 -3.18 -0.13
C ASP A 119 11.81 -4.60 -0.66
N LEU A 120 10.62 -4.82 -1.24
CA LEU A 120 10.34 -6.02 -2.02
C LEU A 120 11.08 -5.92 -3.36
N ASN A 121 12.00 -6.85 -3.64
CA ASN A 121 12.59 -6.95 -4.97
C ASN A 121 11.52 -7.38 -6.02
N LYS A 122 11.82 -7.22 -7.31
CA LYS A 122 10.84 -7.45 -8.41
C LYS A 122 10.16 -8.82 -8.35
N LYS A 123 10.94 -9.89 -8.19
CA LYS A 123 10.41 -11.27 -8.13
C LYS A 123 9.53 -11.46 -6.90
N ASN A 124 10.01 -10.95 -5.77
CA ASN A 124 9.34 -11.02 -4.47
C ASN A 124 8.02 -10.24 -4.45
N LEU A 125 7.94 -9.10 -5.15
CA LEU A 125 6.73 -8.31 -5.23
C LEU A 125 5.60 -9.08 -5.94
N LYS A 126 5.90 -9.70 -7.08
CA LYS A 126 4.89 -10.48 -7.82
C LYS A 126 4.34 -11.62 -6.96
N GLU A 127 5.23 -12.44 -6.40
CA GLU A 127 4.84 -13.56 -5.53
C GLU A 127 4.10 -13.07 -4.28
N PHE A 128 4.51 -11.95 -3.68
CA PHE A 128 3.81 -11.36 -2.54
C PHE A 128 2.38 -10.97 -2.90
N ILE A 129 2.17 -10.34 -4.05
CA ILE A 129 0.84 -9.92 -4.51
C ILE A 129 -0.05 -11.14 -4.79
N GLU A 130 0.48 -12.18 -5.46
CA GLU A 130 -0.24 -13.42 -5.72
C GLU A 130 -0.72 -14.08 -4.42
N ASN A 131 0.18 -14.18 -3.44
CA ASN A 131 -0.15 -14.69 -2.11
C ASN A 131 -1.18 -13.79 -1.39
N TYR A 132 -1.00 -12.47 -1.43
CA TYR A 132 -1.91 -11.51 -0.79
C TYR A 132 -3.32 -11.55 -1.38
N VAL A 133 -3.45 -11.65 -2.70
CA VAL A 133 -4.76 -11.69 -3.39
C VAL A 133 -5.54 -12.96 -3.00
N SER A 134 -4.84 -14.05 -2.70
CA SER A 134 -5.46 -15.33 -2.28
C SER A 134 -6.04 -15.32 -0.85
N LEU A 135 -5.70 -14.30 -0.05
CA LEU A 135 -6.15 -14.16 1.32
C LEU A 135 -7.61 -13.68 1.40
N ASP A 136 -8.31 -14.11 2.46
CA ASP A 136 -9.60 -13.52 2.80
C ASP A 136 -9.46 -12.10 3.38
N THR A 137 -10.58 -11.38 3.50
CA THR A 137 -10.59 -9.99 3.98
C THR A 137 -10.00 -9.82 5.39
N ARG A 138 -10.18 -10.78 6.31
CA ARG A 138 -9.61 -10.71 7.67
C ARG A 138 -8.09 -10.89 7.60
N GLN A 139 -7.64 -11.88 6.84
CA GLN A 139 -6.22 -12.15 6.62
C GLN A 139 -5.50 -10.97 5.96
N LYS A 140 -6.11 -10.35 4.93
CA LYS A 140 -5.58 -9.14 4.28
C LYS A 140 -5.38 -8.00 5.28
N LYS A 141 -6.35 -7.75 6.17
CA LYS A 141 -6.23 -6.72 7.22
C LYS A 141 -5.03 -6.97 8.15
N THR A 142 -4.77 -8.22 8.51
CA THR A 142 -3.60 -8.59 9.32
C THR A 142 -2.29 -8.28 8.59
N VAL A 143 -2.18 -8.66 7.31
CA VAL A 143 -1.00 -8.34 6.47
C VAL A 143 -0.82 -6.83 6.32
N GLU A 144 -1.90 -6.10 6.07
CA GLU A 144 -1.85 -4.65 5.90
C GLU A 144 -1.42 -3.94 7.17
N LYS A 145 -1.87 -4.40 8.34
CA LYS A 145 -1.42 -3.86 9.63
C LYS A 145 0.09 -4.09 9.80
N PHE A 146 0.61 -5.24 9.38
CA PHE A 146 2.05 -5.48 9.32
C PHE A 146 2.77 -4.50 8.38
N ILE A 147 2.29 -4.33 7.15
CA ILE A 147 2.86 -3.39 6.15
C ILE A 147 2.87 -1.96 6.69
N MET A 148 1.77 -1.53 7.32
CA MET A 148 1.63 -0.20 7.91
C MET A 148 2.62 0.03 9.04
N ASN A 149 2.78 -0.94 9.94
CA ASN A 149 3.78 -0.83 11.01
C ASN A 149 5.21 -0.84 10.43
N TYR A 150 5.45 -1.61 9.36
CA TYR A 150 6.77 -1.70 8.72
C TYR A 150 7.25 -0.35 8.23
N GLY A 151 6.39 0.38 7.50
CA GLY A 151 6.73 1.71 7.01
C GLY A 151 6.75 2.78 8.11
N ARG A 152 5.92 2.65 9.16
CA ARG A 152 5.88 3.58 10.31
C ARG A 152 7.21 3.58 11.05
N TYR A 153 7.80 2.40 11.25
CA TYR A 153 9.03 2.22 12.00
C TYR A 153 10.28 2.12 11.12
N TYR A 154 10.15 2.40 9.83
CA TYR A 154 11.20 2.24 8.83
C TYR A 154 12.46 3.08 9.09
N ASP A 155 12.25 4.33 9.53
CA ASP A 155 13.32 5.31 9.73
C ASP A 155 13.77 5.40 11.19
N LEU A 156 13.32 4.49 12.06
CA LEU A 156 13.83 4.42 13.42
C LEU A 156 15.30 3.99 13.39
N LYS A 157 16.21 4.98 13.45
CA LYS A 157 17.66 4.77 13.46
C LYS A 157 18.21 4.71 14.89
N ASP A 158 17.68 5.54 15.78
CA ASP A 158 18.26 5.81 17.11
C ASP A 158 17.72 4.88 18.22
N ILE A 159 17.49 3.61 17.90
CA ILE A 159 17.16 2.61 18.94
C ILE A 159 18.46 1.91 19.33
N PRO A 160 18.88 1.94 20.61
CA PRO A 160 20.01 1.17 21.10
C PRO A 160 19.92 -0.31 20.69
N LYS A 161 21.06 -0.94 20.39
CA LYS A 161 21.09 -2.33 19.91
C LYS A 161 20.55 -3.30 20.96
N GLU A 162 20.69 -2.93 22.22
CA GLU A 162 20.30 -3.68 23.42
C GLU A 162 18.78 -3.85 23.51
N ILE A 163 18.01 -2.85 23.06
CA ILE A 163 16.54 -2.88 23.07
C ILE A 163 15.93 -3.05 21.67
N THR A 164 16.76 -3.17 20.64
CA THR A 164 16.27 -3.42 19.28
C THR A 164 15.75 -4.84 19.18
N PRO A 165 14.46 -5.05 18.86
CA PRO A 165 13.90 -6.39 18.78
C PRO A 165 14.57 -7.19 17.67
N LYS A 166 14.95 -8.42 17.98
CA LYS A 166 15.42 -9.39 16.97
C LYS A 166 14.24 -9.93 16.19
N VAL A 167 14.43 -10.27 14.92
CA VAL A 167 13.39 -10.95 14.14
C VAL A 167 13.09 -12.30 14.80
N PRO A 168 11.82 -12.57 15.19
CA PRO A 168 11.40 -13.87 15.71
C PRO A 168 11.71 -15.00 14.72
N LYS A 169 11.96 -16.21 15.23
CA LYS A 169 12.32 -17.36 14.39
C LYS A 169 11.19 -17.70 13.41
N GLU A 170 9.96 -17.52 13.86
CA GLU A 170 8.71 -17.82 13.18
C GLU A 170 8.55 -17.02 11.89
N ILE A 171 8.91 -15.73 11.89
CA ILE A 171 8.81 -14.87 10.70
C ILE A 171 10.13 -14.66 9.97
N ASN A 172 11.23 -15.25 10.44
CA ASN A 172 12.54 -15.11 9.81
C ASN A 172 12.58 -15.65 8.37
N PRO A 173 11.89 -16.76 8.01
CA PRO A 173 11.74 -17.19 6.61
C PRO A 173 11.08 -16.12 5.74
N PHE A 174 9.91 -15.61 6.17
CA PHE A 174 9.19 -14.51 5.51
C PHE A 174 10.08 -13.29 5.25
N VAL A 175 10.80 -12.82 6.29
CA VAL A 175 11.69 -11.65 6.19
C VAL A 175 12.83 -11.89 5.20
N LYS A 176 13.43 -13.08 5.21
CA LYS A 176 14.52 -13.42 4.29
C LYS A 176 14.01 -13.56 2.86
N LYS A 177 12.91 -14.30 2.66
CA LYS A 177 12.33 -14.56 1.35
C LYS A 177 12.02 -13.26 0.65
N TYR A 178 11.29 -12.37 1.31
CA TYR A 178 10.89 -11.08 0.75
C TYR A 178 11.96 -9.98 0.88
N THR A 179 13.18 -10.33 1.30
CA THR A 179 14.32 -9.40 1.44
C THR A 179 14.01 -8.14 2.27
N LEU A 180 13.16 -8.29 3.28
CA LEU A 180 12.69 -7.17 4.10
C LEU A 180 13.75 -6.76 5.14
N LYS A 181 13.71 -5.49 5.55
CA LYS A 181 14.56 -4.97 6.62
C LYS A 181 14.19 -5.61 7.95
N ARG A 182 15.18 -6.30 8.52
CA ARG A 182 15.05 -7.03 9.79
C ARG A 182 14.44 -6.20 10.92
N LYS A 183 14.93 -4.97 11.14
CA LYS A 183 14.45 -4.09 12.22
C LYS A 183 12.97 -3.73 12.05
N SER A 184 12.61 -3.24 10.86
CA SER A 184 11.23 -2.86 10.53
C SER A 184 10.30 -4.06 10.63
N SER A 185 10.71 -5.24 10.12
CA SER A 185 9.93 -6.47 10.25
C SER A 185 9.73 -6.91 11.71
N ALA A 186 10.79 -6.88 12.52
CA ALA A 186 10.72 -7.28 13.92
C ALA A 186 9.76 -6.38 14.70
N VAL A 187 9.93 -5.06 14.62
CA VAL A 187 9.05 -4.10 15.31
C VAL A 187 7.60 -4.27 14.83
N SER A 188 7.38 -4.45 13.53
CA SER A 188 6.03 -4.64 12.97
C SER A 188 5.31 -5.84 13.54
N PHE A 189 6.05 -6.93 13.76
CA PHE A 189 5.51 -8.15 14.35
C PHE A 189 5.29 -8.01 15.85
N TYR A 190 6.20 -7.37 16.59
CA TYR A 190 6.04 -7.21 18.04
C TYR A 190 4.95 -6.23 18.45
N VAL A 191 4.55 -5.32 17.56
CA VAL A 191 3.41 -4.40 17.77
C VAL A 191 2.07 -5.13 17.68
N PHE A 192 2.02 -6.34 17.14
CA PHE A 192 0.83 -7.17 17.25
C PHE A 192 0.63 -7.67 18.68
N GLU A 193 -0.62 -7.63 19.11
CA GLU A 193 -1.07 -8.27 20.34
C GLU A 193 -1.10 -9.80 20.19
N GLY A 194 -1.23 -10.54 21.30
CA GLY A 194 -1.08 -12.00 21.34
C GLY A 194 -1.86 -12.76 20.24
N GLU A 195 -3.17 -12.47 20.11
CA GLU A 195 -4.01 -13.09 19.08
C GLU A 195 -3.62 -12.66 17.67
N GLU A 196 -3.28 -11.39 17.46
CA GLU A 196 -2.87 -10.87 16.14
C GLU A 196 -1.56 -11.51 15.66
N ARG A 197 -0.62 -11.79 16.59
CA ARG A 197 0.60 -12.55 16.28
C ARG A 197 0.25 -13.97 15.85
N ALA A 198 -0.62 -14.65 16.60
CA ALA A 198 -1.05 -16.00 16.24
C ALA A 198 -1.76 -16.02 14.87
N ASP A 199 -2.60 -15.03 14.58
CA ASP A 199 -3.29 -14.88 13.31
C ASP A 199 -2.30 -14.65 12.16
N PHE A 200 -1.32 -13.74 12.32
CA PHE A 200 -0.28 -13.51 11.31
C PHE A 200 0.53 -14.78 11.04
N LEU A 201 0.88 -15.52 12.09
CA LEU A 201 1.59 -16.79 12.00
C LEU A 201 0.74 -17.94 11.45
N ARG A 202 -0.56 -17.79 11.22
CA ARG A 202 -1.38 -18.79 10.52
C ARG A 202 -1.52 -18.49 9.03
N LEU A 203 -1.07 -17.32 8.59
CA LEU A 203 -1.21 -16.92 7.19
C LEU A 203 -0.27 -17.73 6.30
N PRO A 204 -0.74 -18.24 5.16
CA PRO A 204 0.13 -18.89 4.18
C PRO A 204 1.31 -18.00 3.76
N ILE A 205 1.05 -16.69 3.63
CA ILE A 205 2.07 -15.69 3.26
C ILE A 205 3.17 -15.50 4.33
N ALA A 206 3.05 -16.05 5.53
CA ALA A 206 4.07 -15.97 6.58
C ALA A 206 5.05 -17.16 6.60
N HIS A 207 4.73 -18.27 5.92
CA HIS A 207 5.49 -19.54 5.92
C HIS A 207 6.20 -19.85 4.60
N VAL A 208 6.41 -18.80 3.81
CA VAL A 208 6.88 -18.84 2.42
C VAL A 208 8.39 -18.93 2.29
#